data_AF-U1SEE0-F1
#
_entry.id   AF-U1SEE0-F1
#
_cell.length_a   1.000
_cell.length_b   1.000
_cell.length_c   1.000
_cell.angle_alpha   90.00
_cell.angle_beta   90.00
_cell.angle_gamma   90.00
#
_symmetry.space_group_name_H-M   'P 1'
#
loop_
_entity.id
_entity.type
_entity.pdbx_description
1 polymer ?
#
loop_
_entity_poly.entity_id
_entity_poly.type
_entity_poly.pdbx_seq_one_letter_code
_entity_poly.pdbx_strand_id
1 'polypeptide(L)'
;MDLRPVALVPVTAYDPSRPTPAAIVSGEVAAHDAPHPLSVFDMFRIGIGPSSSHTVGPMRAGLAFTTELTTLTPPSRITIDLFGSLGATGRGHSTDRAVLLGLAGYDPETVDIHTVEAILPTLASTGTLTLPSGTRVPLNIAEDIRFIPRTVLPYHVNALTITASGGDGDTILQRTYYSVGGGFVMLQTNDDPLHPEVSSLASSQAGVGIDVPAPHPFASGAQLLAQCEASGLSVAELVRANEEAVRPRDTLNAYLDRIADTMFDCVDAGTSAAGILPGGLDVPRRARAL
;
A
#
# COMPACT_ATOMS: atom_id res chain seq x y z
N MET A 1 8.24 3.30 20.92
CA MET A 1 7.11 3.91 20.17
C MET A 1 5.87 3.09 20.49
N ASP A 2 4.75 3.75 20.77
CA ASP A 2 3.50 3.12 21.23
C ASP A 2 3.01 2.08 20.20
N LEU A 3 2.82 0.83 20.63
CA LEU A 3 2.41 -0.33 19.81
C LEU A 3 0.91 -0.28 19.43
N ARG A 4 0.37 0.93 19.24
CA ARG A 4 -1.07 1.13 19.08
C ARG A 4 -1.44 1.21 17.60
N PRO A 5 -2.57 0.61 17.19
CA PRO A 5 -3.17 0.83 15.88
C PRO A 5 -3.21 2.31 15.53
N VAL A 6 -2.98 2.65 14.26
CA VAL A 6 -2.95 4.05 13.81
C VAL A 6 -4.32 4.69 14.06
N ALA A 7 -4.32 5.95 14.54
CA ALA A 7 -5.55 6.73 14.66
C ALA A 7 -6.18 6.89 13.28
N LEU A 8 -7.40 6.38 13.14
CA LEU A 8 -8.12 6.32 11.86
C LEU A 8 -8.47 7.74 11.39
N VAL A 9 -7.97 8.15 10.23
CA VAL A 9 -8.35 9.41 9.56
C VAL A 9 -9.30 9.08 8.41
N PRO A 10 -10.39 9.85 8.22
CA PRO A 10 -11.30 9.63 7.09
C PRO A 10 -10.55 9.74 5.75
N VAL A 11 -10.76 8.78 4.86
CA VAL A 11 -10.31 8.86 3.47
C VAL A 11 -11.00 10.06 2.83
N THR A 12 -10.23 11.02 2.31
CA THR A 12 -10.76 12.19 1.62
C THR A 12 -11.56 11.77 0.38
N ALA A 13 -12.76 12.34 0.20
CA ALA A 13 -13.62 12.07 -0.96
C ALA A 13 -12.90 12.41 -2.28
N TYR A 14 -12.94 11.48 -3.23
CA TYR A 14 -12.29 11.54 -4.54
C TYR A 14 -13.18 12.23 -5.61
N ASP A 15 -12.54 12.87 -6.58
CA ASP A 15 -13.15 13.44 -7.79
C ASP A 15 -12.62 12.70 -9.03
N PRO A 16 -13.46 11.99 -9.80
CA PRO A 16 -13.07 11.19 -10.97
C PRO A 16 -12.47 11.98 -12.12
N SER A 17 -12.57 13.32 -12.10
CA SER A 17 -11.96 14.19 -13.11
C SER A 17 -10.50 14.55 -12.82
N ARG A 18 -9.96 14.14 -11.66
CA ARG A 18 -8.60 14.50 -11.23
C ARG A 18 -7.60 13.38 -11.46
N PRO A 19 -6.47 13.64 -12.16
CA PRO A 19 -5.41 12.65 -12.29
C PRO A 19 -4.84 12.31 -10.91
N THR A 20 -4.56 11.02 -10.66
CA THR A 20 -3.92 10.56 -9.43
C THR A 20 -2.58 9.91 -9.75
N PRO A 21 -1.60 9.87 -8.83
CA PRO A 21 -0.36 9.15 -9.08
C PRO A 21 -0.59 7.66 -9.36
N ALA A 22 -1.61 7.06 -8.73
CA ALA A 22 -2.01 5.68 -8.98
C ALA A 22 -2.47 5.49 -10.44
N ALA A 23 -3.27 6.42 -10.97
CA ALA A 23 -3.76 6.39 -12.34
C ALA A 23 -2.63 6.58 -13.38
N ILE A 24 -1.61 7.40 -13.06
CA ILE A 24 -0.42 7.55 -13.91
C ILE A 24 0.40 6.25 -13.90
N VAL A 25 0.61 5.65 -12.72
CA VAL A 25 1.40 4.42 -12.57
C VAL A 25 0.69 3.21 -13.17
N SER A 26 -0.63 3.14 -13.10
CA SER A 26 -1.44 2.10 -13.74
C SER A 26 -1.57 2.26 -15.26
N GLY A 27 -1.19 3.44 -15.79
CA GLY A 27 -1.29 3.76 -17.22
C GLY A 27 -2.68 4.22 -17.67
N GLU A 28 -3.60 4.49 -16.74
CA GLU A 28 -4.92 5.06 -17.03
C GLU A 28 -4.85 6.52 -17.48
N VAL A 29 -3.88 7.27 -16.94
CA VAL A 29 -3.59 8.65 -17.34
C VAL A 29 -2.21 8.67 -17.97
N ALA A 30 -2.11 9.19 -19.19
CA ALA A 30 -0.81 9.34 -19.82
C ALA A 30 0.01 10.41 -19.09
N ALA A 31 1.32 10.20 -18.96
CA ALA A 31 2.19 11.14 -18.23
C ALA A 31 2.16 12.58 -18.80
N HIS A 32 1.82 12.76 -20.07
CA HIS A 32 1.69 14.08 -20.69
C HIS A 32 0.40 14.83 -20.30
N ASP A 33 -0.62 14.10 -19.82
CA ASP A 33 -1.89 14.65 -19.36
C ASP A 33 -1.83 15.03 -17.87
N ALA A 34 -0.76 14.66 -17.16
CA ALA A 34 -0.54 15.02 -15.78
C ALA A 34 -0.01 16.46 -15.66
N PRO A 35 -0.72 17.38 -14.98
CA PRO A 35 -0.26 18.76 -14.78
C PRO A 35 1.07 18.85 -14.02
N HIS A 36 1.29 17.88 -13.12
CA HIS A 36 2.50 17.76 -12.33
C HIS A 36 3.15 16.38 -12.57
N PRO A 37 4.49 16.29 -12.72
CA PRO A 37 5.19 15.01 -12.71
C PRO A 37 4.95 14.21 -11.42
N LEU A 38 5.20 12.89 -11.48
CA LEU A 38 5.17 12.04 -10.29
C LEU A 38 6.14 12.57 -9.23
N SER A 39 5.67 12.63 -7.99
CA SER A 39 6.43 13.17 -6.87
C SER A 39 7.44 12.18 -6.32
N VAL A 40 8.50 12.67 -5.67
CA VAL A 40 9.41 11.86 -4.86
C VAL A 40 8.68 11.09 -3.75
N PHE A 41 7.57 11.65 -3.23
CA PHE A 41 6.67 11.00 -2.27
C PHE A 41 5.85 9.85 -2.89
N ASP A 42 5.72 9.86 -4.21
CA ASP A 42 5.07 8.78 -4.96
C ASP A 42 6.07 7.68 -5.34
N MET A 43 7.33 8.05 -5.59
CA MET A 43 8.39 7.13 -6.01
C MET A 43 9.05 6.39 -4.85
N PHE A 44 9.41 7.09 -3.77
CA PHE A 44 10.16 6.52 -2.65
C PHE A 44 9.27 6.46 -1.42
N ARG A 45 8.68 5.29 -1.16
CA ARG A 45 7.79 5.09 -0.02
C ARG A 45 8.36 4.10 0.96
N ILE A 46 8.26 4.45 2.24
CA ILE A 46 8.56 3.55 3.35
C ILE A 46 7.46 2.50 3.39
N GLY A 47 7.84 1.26 3.70
CA GLY A 47 6.91 0.14 3.74
C GLY A 47 7.61 -1.11 4.21
N ILE A 48 6.87 -2.22 4.24
CA ILE A 48 7.41 -3.54 4.58
C ILE A 48 7.63 -4.40 3.34
N GLY A 49 8.70 -5.19 3.37
CA GLY A 49 8.97 -6.21 2.35
C GLY A 49 8.13 -7.48 2.52
N PRO A 50 8.17 -8.40 1.54
CA PRO A 50 9.10 -8.39 0.39
C PRO A 50 8.60 -7.65 -0.86
N SER A 51 7.33 -7.24 -0.94
CA SER A 51 6.75 -6.73 -2.19
C SER A 51 5.80 -5.55 -1.99
N SER A 52 5.97 -4.48 -2.75
CA SER A 52 5.04 -3.35 -2.71
C SER A 52 3.63 -3.71 -3.19
N SER A 53 3.52 -4.59 -4.19
CA SER A 53 2.22 -4.99 -4.76
C SER A 53 1.57 -6.15 -4.00
N HIS A 54 2.35 -7.06 -3.42
CA HIS A 54 1.83 -8.25 -2.74
C HIS A 54 1.90 -8.17 -1.21
N THR A 55 2.53 -7.14 -0.65
CA THR A 55 2.62 -6.90 0.80
C THR A 55 2.04 -5.53 1.16
N VAL A 56 2.64 -4.43 0.70
CA VAL A 56 2.21 -3.06 1.10
C VAL A 56 0.78 -2.76 0.64
N GLY A 57 0.43 -3.03 -0.62
CA GLY A 57 -0.92 -2.82 -1.13
C GLY A 57 -1.99 -3.61 -0.35
N PRO A 58 -1.87 -4.94 -0.21
CA PRO A 58 -2.81 -5.75 0.57
C PRO A 58 -2.93 -5.34 2.04
N MET A 59 -1.84 -4.88 2.67
CA MET A 59 -1.89 -4.33 4.03
C MET A 59 -2.68 -3.01 4.08
N ARG A 60 -2.47 -2.09 3.13
CA ARG A 60 -3.27 -0.86 3.02
C ARG A 60 -4.75 -1.15 2.78
N ALA A 61 -5.08 -2.15 1.96
CA ALA A 61 -6.45 -2.59 1.74
C ALA A 61 -7.10 -3.11 3.04
N GLY A 62 -6.39 -3.93 3.83
CA GLY A 62 -6.86 -4.39 5.14
C GLY A 62 -7.09 -3.23 6.12
N LEU A 63 -6.17 -2.25 6.16
CA LEU A 63 -6.28 -1.07 7.00
C LEU A 63 -7.49 -0.21 6.61
N ALA A 64 -7.68 0.06 5.32
CA ALA A 64 -8.84 0.82 4.83
C ALA A 64 -10.16 0.10 5.15
N PHE A 65 -10.21 -1.22 4.95
CA PHE A 65 -11.40 -2.02 5.28
C PHE A 65 -11.74 -1.97 6.77
N THR A 66 -10.76 -2.21 7.65
CA THR A 66 -11.00 -2.21 9.10
C THR A 66 -11.37 -0.81 9.60
N THR A 67 -10.82 0.24 8.96
CA THR A 67 -11.16 1.63 9.25
C THR A 67 -12.64 1.90 9.01
N GLU A 68 -13.15 1.54 7.83
CA GLU A 68 -14.57 1.70 7.49
C GLU A 68 -15.46 0.87 8.43
N LEU A 69 -15.05 -0.37 8.69
CA LEU A 69 -15.76 -1.31 9.55
C LEU A 69 -15.94 -0.82 10.99
N THR A 70 -15.03 0.02 11.52
CA THR A 70 -15.15 0.56 12.90
C THR A 70 -16.41 1.37 13.13
N THR A 71 -17.04 1.88 12.07
CA THR A 71 -18.30 2.65 12.14
C THR A 71 -19.55 1.78 12.06
N LEU A 72 -19.39 0.46 11.85
CA LEU A 72 -20.45 -0.51 11.65
C LEU A 72 -20.58 -1.46 12.84
N THR A 73 -21.53 -2.39 12.76
CA THR A 73 -21.68 -3.44 13.77
C THR A 73 -20.47 -4.37 13.79
N PRO A 74 -20.02 -4.84 14.98
CA PRO A 74 -18.92 -5.79 15.07
C PRO A 74 -19.19 -7.07 14.26
N PRO A 75 -18.25 -7.50 13.40
CA PRO A 75 -18.44 -8.73 12.64
C PRO A 75 -18.27 -9.96 13.52
N SER A 76 -18.94 -11.04 13.13
CA SER A 76 -18.70 -12.38 13.69
C SER A 76 -17.72 -13.19 12.85
N ARG A 77 -17.53 -12.84 11.57
CA ARG A 77 -16.59 -13.50 10.66
C ARG A 77 -16.00 -12.51 9.66
N ILE A 78 -14.73 -12.72 9.29
CA ILE A 78 -14.08 -12.03 8.18
C ILE A 78 -13.50 -13.08 7.23
N THR A 79 -13.77 -12.93 5.93
CA THR A 79 -13.17 -13.75 4.87
C THR A 79 -12.41 -12.88 3.88
N ILE A 80 -11.34 -13.42 3.31
CA ILE A 80 -10.43 -12.74 2.39
C ILE A 80 -10.25 -13.60 1.15
N ASP A 81 -10.53 -13.02 -0.01
CA ASP A 81 -10.30 -13.64 -1.31
C ASP A 81 -9.16 -12.94 -2.03
N LEU A 82 -8.14 -13.70 -2.42
CA LEU A 82 -6.96 -13.22 -3.14
C LEU A 82 -7.01 -13.73 -4.57
N PHE A 83 -7.25 -12.83 -5.53
CA PHE A 83 -7.46 -13.16 -6.95
C PHE A 83 -6.19 -13.02 -7.78
N GLY A 84 -6.20 -13.63 -8.97
CA GLY A 84 -5.17 -13.48 -9.99
C GLY A 84 -3.74 -13.70 -9.46
N SER A 85 -2.86 -12.72 -9.69
CA SER A 85 -1.46 -12.83 -9.27
C SER A 85 -1.28 -12.82 -7.75
N LEU A 86 -2.15 -12.12 -6.99
CA LEU A 86 -2.17 -12.22 -5.53
C LEU A 86 -2.51 -13.65 -5.09
N GLY A 87 -3.49 -14.28 -5.73
CA GLY A 87 -3.84 -15.67 -5.49
C GLY A 87 -2.72 -16.65 -5.86
N ALA A 88 -1.95 -16.35 -6.91
CA ALA A 88 -0.91 -17.25 -7.42
C ALA A 88 0.38 -17.21 -6.60
N THR A 89 0.84 -16.01 -6.21
CA THR A 89 2.15 -15.82 -5.59
C THR A 89 2.08 -15.28 -4.16
N GLY A 90 0.88 -14.99 -3.66
CA GLY A 90 0.70 -14.30 -2.38
C GLY A 90 1.27 -15.05 -1.18
N ARG A 91 1.31 -16.38 -1.19
CA ARG A 91 1.97 -17.16 -0.13
C ARG A 91 3.47 -16.88 -0.05
N GLY A 92 4.16 -16.83 -1.18
CA GLY A 92 5.59 -16.52 -1.24
C GLY A 92 5.90 -15.08 -0.84
N HIS A 93 4.95 -14.17 -1.03
CA HIS A 93 5.06 -12.75 -0.67
C HIS A 93 4.43 -12.40 0.70
N SER A 94 3.92 -13.40 1.44
CA SER A 94 3.22 -13.23 2.71
C SER A 94 2.04 -12.25 2.64
N THR A 95 1.25 -12.31 1.56
CA THR A 95 0.07 -11.47 1.34
C THR A 95 -1.00 -11.69 2.39
N ASP A 96 -1.21 -12.94 2.83
CA ASP A 96 -2.08 -13.29 3.95
C ASP A 96 -1.69 -12.53 5.23
N ARG A 97 -0.42 -12.60 5.62
CA ARG A 97 0.12 -11.86 6.76
C ARG A 97 -0.09 -10.36 6.61
N ALA A 98 0.13 -9.83 5.41
CA ALA A 98 -0.01 -8.40 5.13
C ALA A 98 -1.46 -7.92 5.32
N VAL A 99 -2.44 -8.65 4.77
CA VAL A 99 -3.86 -8.33 4.94
C VAL A 99 -4.25 -8.41 6.43
N LEU A 100 -3.78 -9.42 7.16
CA LEU A 100 -4.06 -9.57 8.60
C LEU A 100 -3.48 -8.41 9.43
N LEU A 101 -2.27 -7.95 9.13
CA LEU A 101 -1.68 -6.77 9.78
C LEU A 101 -2.52 -5.52 9.53
N GLY A 102 -2.97 -5.31 8.30
CA GLY A 102 -3.85 -4.21 7.94
C GLY A 102 -5.18 -4.27 8.69
N LEU A 103 -5.82 -5.45 8.72
CA LEU A 103 -7.08 -5.66 9.44
C LEU A 103 -6.95 -5.46 10.95
N ALA A 104 -5.79 -5.73 11.53
CA ALA A 104 -5.46 -5.43 12.92
C ALA A 104 -5.16 -3.94 13.18
N GLY A 105 -5.16 -3.10 12.13
CA GLY A 105 -5.00 -1.64 12.20
C GLY A 105 -3.56 -1.13 12.12
N TYR A 106 -2.63 -1.96 11.66
CA TYR A 106 -1.25 -1.54 11.47
C TYR A 106 -1.06 -0.90 10.10
N ASP A 107 -0.26 0.16 10.04
CA ASP A 107 0.11 0.86 8.81
C ASP A 107 1.49 0.36 8.32
N PRO A 108 1.64 -0.02 7.04
CA PRO A 108 2.90 -0.54 6.51
C PRO A 108 4.08 0.43 6.62
N GLU A 109 3.85 1.74 6.75
CA GLU A 109 4.90 2.74 6.88
C GLU A 109 5.47 2.84 8.29
N THR A 110 4.76 2.31 9.30
CA THR A 110 5.08 2.52 10.72
C THR A 110 5.08 1.26 11.57
N VAL A 111 4.53 0.15 11.05
CA VAL A 111 4.50 -1.13 11.77
C VAL A 111 5.92 -1.60 12.09
N ASP A 112 6.15 -2.00 13.35
CA ASP A 112 7.45 -2.51 13.78
C ASP A 112 7.63 -3.98 13.40
N ILE A 113 8.89 -4.40 13.27
CA ILE A 113 9.23 -5.75 12.83
C ILE A 113 8.75 -6.84 13.80
N HIS A 114 8.69 -6.56 15.10
CA HIS A 114 8.25 -7.56 16.09
C HIS A 114 6.75 -7.82 15.94
N THR A 115 5.96 -6.80 15.69
CA THR A 115 4.53 -6.93 15.36
C THR A 115 4.33 -7.74 14.07
N VAL A 116 5.12 -7.46 13.03
CA VAL A 116 5.08 -8.21 11.76
C VAL A 116 5.41 -9.69 11.98
N GLU A 117 6.38 -10.01 12.83
CA GLU A 117 6.75 -11.39 13.15
C GLU A 117 5.75 -12.09 14.08
N ALA A 118 5.10 -11.35 14.98
CA ALA A 118 4.23 -11.91 16.01
C ALA A 118 2.78 -12.17 15.55
N ILE A 119 2.29 -11.53 14.48
CA ILE A 119 0.88 -11.61 14.09
C ILE A 119 0.39 -13.04 13.80
N LEU A 120 1.16 -13.84 13.05
CA LEU A 120 0.79 -15.21 12.71
C LEU A 120 0.90 -16.18 13.92
N PRO A 121 1.98 -16.17 14.72
CA PRO A 121 2.03 -16.93 15.97
C PRO A 121 0.89 -16.58 16.94
N THR A 122 0.57 -15.28 17.07
CA THR A 122 -0.50 -14.81 17.94
C THR A 122 -1.85 -15.33 17.46
N LEU A 123 -2.13 -15.24 16.16
CA LEU A 123 -3.34 -15.81 15.57
C LEU A 123 -3.42 -17.32 15.77
N ALA A 124 -2.33 -18.06 15.52
CA ALA A 124 -2.28 -19.51 15.68
C ALA A 124 -2.53 -19.95 17.14
N SER A 125 -2.03 -19.19 18.11
CA SER A 125 -2.22 -19.49 19.54
C SER A 125 -3.61 -19.12 20.07
N THR A 126 -4.23 -18.07 19.53
CA THR A 126 -5.50 -17.54 20.06
C THR A 126 -6.73 -17.93 19.23
N GLY A 127 -6.54 -18.34 17.97
CA GLY A 127 -7.62 -18.60 17.01
C GLY A 127 -8.41 -17.34 16.60
N THR A 128 -7.93 -16.14 16.94
CA THR A 128 -8.68 -14.90 16.75
C THR A 128 -7.79 -13.75 16.28
N LEU A 129 -8.30 -12.91 15.40
CA LEU A 129 -7.72 -11.62 15.02
C LEU A 129 -8.36 -10.51 15.87
N THR A 130 -7.55 -9.62 16.45
CA THR A 130 -8.08 -8.46 17.19
C THR A 130 -8.12 -7.25 16.26
N LEU A 131 -9.31 -6.69 16.04
CA LEU A 131 -9.52 -5.49 15.25
C LEU A 131 -9.21 -4.22 16.07
N PRO A 132 -9.02 -3.05 15.44
CA PRO A 132 -8.76 -1.79 16.13
C PRO A 132 -9.88 -1.38 17.11
N SER A 133 -11.12 -1.81 16.85
CA SER A 133 -12.26 -1.63 17.74
C SER A 133 -12.15 -2.42 19.06
N GLY A 134 -11.17 -3.31 19.18
CA GLY A 134 -11.05 -4.29 20.28
C GLY A 134 -11.84 -5.57 20.05
N THR A 135 -12.65 -5.66 18.99
CA THR A 135 -13.38 -6.88 18.63
C THR A 135 -12.40 -8.01 18.29
N ARG A 136 -12.60 -9.18 18.92
CA ARG A 136 -11.85 -10.39 18.59
C ARG A 136 -12.69 -11.25 17.66
N VAL A 137 -12.24 -11.41 16.42
CA VAL A 137 -12.92 -12.18 15.38
C VAL A 137 -12.23 -13.53 15.25
N PRO A 138 -12.95 -14.67 15.37
CA PRO A 138 -12.39 -15.98 15.01
C PRO A 138 -11.88 -15.97 13.58
N LEU A 139 -10.66 -16.44 13.36
CA LEU A 139 -10.07 -16.47 12.02
C LEU A 139 -9.14 -17.67 11.87
N ASN A 140 -9.42 -18.50 10.88
CA ASN A 140 -8.58 -19.61 10.45
C ASN A 140 -8.07 -19.33 9.04
N ILE A 141 -6.75 -19.20 8.89
CA ILE A 141 -6.12 -18.88 7.60
C ILE A 141 -6.53 -19.87 6.49
N ALA A 142 -6.66 -21.15 6.80
CA ALA A 142 -6.99 -22.17 5.80
C ALA A 142 -8.44 -22.12 5.33
N GLU A 143 -9.35 -21.63 6.18
CA GLU A 143 -10.80 -21.62 5.91
C GLU A 143 -11.29 -20.25 5.45
N ASP A 144 -10.71 -19.18 5.99
CA ASP A 144 -11.16 -17.81 5.80
C ASP A 144 -10.32 -17.02 4.79
N ILE A 145 -9.14 -17.52 4.39
CA ILE A 145 -8.31 -16.89 3.36
C ILE A 145 -8.22 -17.80 2.13
N ARG A 146 -8.89 -17.41 1.05
CA ARG A 146 -8.93 -18.18 -0.20
C ARG A 146 -7.97 -17.58 -1.23
N PHE A 147 -7.07 -18.43 -1.74
CA PHE A 147 -6.18 -18.09 -2.85
C PHE A 147 -6.81 -18.59 -4.15
N ILE A 148 -7.18 -17.67 -5.04
CA ILE A 148 -7.97 -17.91 -6.25
C ILE A 148 -7.16 -17.50 -7.50
N PRO A 149 -6.06 -18.20 -7.81
CA PRO A 149 -5.11 -17.78 -8.84
C PRO A 149 -5.67 -17.77 -10.27
N ARG A 150 -6.72 -18.57 -10.53
CA ARG A 150 -7.30 -18.74 -11.87
C ARG A 150 -8.44 -17.77 -12.18
N THR A 151 -8.78 -16.89 -11.23
CA THR A 151 -9.80 -15.87 -11.41
C THR A 151 -9.11 -14.52 -11.41
N VAL A 152 -9.15 -13.83 -12.55
CA VAL A 152 -8.66 -12.45 -12.70
C VAL A 152 -9.87 -11.55 -12.76
N LEU A 153 -9.90 -10.53 -11.90
CA LEU A 153 -10.98 -9.53 -11.95
C LEU A 153 -10.69 -8.51 -13.06
N PRO A 154 -11.73 -7.89 -13.66
CA PRO A 154 -11.58 -7.12 -14.91
C PRO A 154 -10.68 -5.89 -14.82
N TYR A 155 -10.59 -5.24 -13.66
CA TYR A 155 -9.79 -4.02 -13.51
C TYR A 155 -8.29 -4.31 -13.49
N HIS A 156 -7.84 -5.24 -12.64
CA HIS A 156 -6.41 -5.49 -12.43
C HIS A 156 -6.15 -6.90 -11.92
N VAL A 157 -5.01 -7.47 -12.33
CA VAL A 157 -4.60 -8.86 -12.01
C VAL A 157 -4.27 -9.10 -10.54
N ASN A 158 -3.96 -8.04 -9.80
CA ASN A 158 -3.78 -8.08 -8.35
C ASN A 158 -5.04 -7.52 -7.69
N ALA A 159 -5.97 -8.40 -7.34
CA ALA A 159 -7.21 -8.00 -6.68
C ALA A 159 -7.43 -8.81 -5.40
N LEU A 160 -8.07 -8.19 -4.41
CA LEU A 160 -8.55 -8.88 -3.22
C LEU A 160 -9.93 -8.38 -2.83
N THR A 161 -10.77 -9.28 -2.31
CA THR A 161 -12.06 -8.93 -1.70
C THR A 161 -12.01 -9.29 -0.23
N ILE A 162 -12.45 -8.36 0.62
CA ILE A 162 -12.60 -8.59 2.06
C ILE A 162 -14.08 -8.48 2.38
N THR A 163 -14.60 -9.49 3.09
CA THR A 163 -16.01 -9.57 3.48
C THR A 163 -16.10 -9.74 4.99
N ALA A 164 -16.88 -8.90 5.64
CA ALA A 164 -17.24 -8.98 7.05
C ALA A 164 -18.72 -9.35 7.17
N SER A 165 -19.03 -10.37 7.96
CA SER A 165 -20.40 -10.89 8.13
C SER A 165 -20.80 -10.91 9.61
N GLY A 166 -22.09 -10.72 9.86
CA GLY A 166 -22.72 -10.83 11.18
C GLY A 166 -22.94 -12.27 11.62
N GLY A 167 -23.49 -12.45 12.82
CA GLY A 167 -23.78 -13.78 13.40
C GLY A 167 -24.80 -14.59 12.59
N ASP A 168 -25.70 -13.90 11.89
CA ASP A 168 -26.76 -14.50 11.08
C ASP A 168 -26.29 -14.87 9.66
N GLY A 169 -25.03 -14.55 9.31
CA GLY A 169 -24.44 -14.77 8.00
C GLY A 169 -24.59 -13.59 7.02
N ASP A 170 -25.38 -12.57 7.38
CA ASP A 170 -25.57 -11.37 6.58
C ASP A 170 -24.27 -10.57 6.43
N THR A 171 -24.01 -10.07 5.23
CA THR A 171 -22.85 -9.22 4.93
C THR A 171 -23.03 -7.85 5.56
N ILE A 172 -22.11 -7.47 6.45
CA ILE A 172 -22.02 -6.14 7.06
C ILE A 172 -21.27 -5.19 6.12
N LEU A 173 -20.15 -5.66 5.57
CA LEU A 173 -19.30 -4.88 4.67
C LEU A 173 -18.59 -5.82 3.71
N GLN A 174 -18.56 -5.46 2.44
CA GLN A 174 -17.75 -6.13 1.43
C GLN A 174 -17.09 -5.08 0.55
N ARG A 175 -15.78 -5.21 0.35
CA ARG A 175 -15.00 -4.28 -0.48
C ARG A 175 -14.01 -5.07 -1.33
N THR A 176 -13.87 -4.64 -2.59
CA THR A 176 -12.87 -5.16 -3.52
C THR A 176 -11.80 -4.09 -3.74
N TYR A 177 -10.54 -4.49 -3.58
CA TYR A 177 -9.38 -3.64 -3.74
C TYR A 177 -8.44 -4.19 -4.82
N TYR A 178 -7.69 -3.31 -5.46
CA TYR A 178 -6.73 -3.62 -6.51
C TYR A 178 -5.37 -3.04 -6.16
N SER A 179 -4.33 -3.87 -6.12
CA SER A 179 -2.96 -3.45 -5.83
C SER A 179 -2.19 -3.21 -7.13
N VAL A 180 -2.16 -1.96 -7.60
CA VAL A 180 -1.74 -1.59 -8.97
C VAL A 180 -0.23 -1.32 -9.11
N GLY A 181 0.56 -1.48 -8.05
CA GLY A 181 2.01 -1.26 -8.06
C GLY A 181 2.42 -0.02 -7.27
N GLY A 182 3.72 0.11 -6.91
CA GLY A 182 4.23 1.26 -6.12
C GLY A 182 3.59 1.41 -4.72
N GLY A 183 2.93 0.37 -4.20
CA GLY A 183 2.14 0.42 -2.98
C GLY A 183 0.78 1.13 -3.12
N PHE A 184 0.40 1.55 -4.33
CA PHE A 184 -0.91 2.14 -4.60
C PHE A 184 -2.01 1.07 -4.60
N VAL A 185 -3.16 1.46 -4.07
CA VAL A 185 -4.35 0.62 -3.99
C VAL A 185 -5.54 1.38 -4.54
N MET A 186 -6.32 0.72 -5.38
CA MET A 186 -7.60 1.21 -5.87
C MET A 186 -8.74 0.46 -5.18
N LEU A 187 -9.76 1.16 -4.70
CA LEU A 187 -10.99 0.60 -4.16
C LEU A 187 -12.07 0.62 -5.24
N GLN A 188 -12.75 -0.51 -5.45
CA GLN A 188 -13.96 -0.55 -6.26
C GLN A 188 -15.11 0.15 -5.53
N THR A 189 -15.76 1.10 -6.21
CA THR A 189 -16.82 1.96 -5.64
C THR A 189 -18.23 1.53 -6.01
N ASN A 190 -18.37 0.65 -6.99
CA ASN A 190 -19.64 0.09 -7.44
C ASN A 190 -19.70 -1.43 -7.22
N ASP A 191 -20.91 -2.01 -7.29
CA ASP A 191 -21.13 -3.44 -7.12
C ASP A 191 -21.06 -4.24 -8.43
N ASP A 192 -20.75 -3.61 -9.58
CA ASP A 192 -20.61 -4.31 -10.87
C ASP A 192 -19.20 -4.95 -10.99
N PRO A 193 -19.10 -6.30 -10.95
CA PRO A 193 -17.81 -6.97 -11.06
C PRO A 193 -17.26 -7.00 -12.49
N LEU A 194 -18.07 -6.73 -13.52
CA LEU A 194 -17.68 -6.75 -14.94
C LEU A 194 -17.20 -5.38 -15.42
N HIS A 195 -17.79 -4.31 -14.90
CA HIS A 195 -17.43 -2.92 -15.20
C HIS A 195 -17.12 -2.15 -13.91
N PRO A 196 -15.98 -2.45 -13.27
CA PRO A 196 -15.63 -1.83 -12.01
C PRO A 196 -15.34 -0.34 -12.17
N GLU A 197 -16.00 0.48 -11.36
CA GLU A 197 -15.60 1.85 -11.08
C GLU A 197 -14.66 1.83 -9.90
N VAL A 198 -13.53 2.52 -9.99
CA VAL A 198 -12.51 2.51 -8.95
C VAL A 198 -12.11 3.91 -8.51
N SER A 199 -11.61 3.98 -7.28
CA SER A 199 -11.04 5.20 -6.68
C SER A 199 -9.72 4.87 -5.99
N SER A 200 -8.75 5.79 -6.02
CA SER A 200 -7.49 5.57 -5.31
C SER A 200 -7.69 5.72 -3.80
N LEU A 201 -7.14 4.78 -3.02
CA LEU A 201 -7.00 4.97 -1.58
C LEU A 201 -5.97 6.09 -1.34
N ALA A 202 -6.45 7.27 -0.94
CA ALA A 202 -5.60 8.41 -0.63
C ALA A 202 -4.65 8.07 0.54
N SER A 203 -3.36 8.24 0.32
CA SER A 203 -2.41 8.49 1.43
C SER A 203 -2.23 9.99 1.56
N SER A 204 -2.12 10.50 2.79
CA SER A 204 -2.12 11.93 3.11
C SER A 204 -1.04 12.77 2.39
N GLN A 205 -0.01 12.13 1.81
CA GLN A 205 1.09 12.82 1.13
C GLN A 205 1.22 12.51 -0.37
N ALA A 206 0.53 11.48 -0.86
CA ALA A 206 0.56 11.12 -2.28
C ALA A 206 -0.34 12.04 -3.11
N GLY A 207 0.13 12.45 -4.27
CA GLY A 207 -0.65 13.27 -5.21
C GLY A 207 -0.97 14.69 -4.74
N VAL A 208 -0.31 15.20 -3.68
CA VAL A 208 -0.43 16.60 -3.28
C VAL A 208 0.03 17.49 -4.43
N GLY A 209 -0.89 18.35 -4.90
CA GLY A 209 -0.63 19.29 -5.99
C GLY A 209 -0.49 18.66 -7.37
N ILE A 210 -0.97 17.42 -7.57
CA ILE A 210 -0.95 16.77 -8.89
C ILE A 210 -1.77 17.53 -9.96
N ASP A 211 -2.76 18.29 -9.51
CA ASP A 211 -3.60 19.18 -10.32
C ASP A 211 -3.00 20.58 -10.51
N VAL A 212 -1.91 20.90 -9.79
CA VAL A 212 -1.20 22.17 -9.90
C VAL A 212 -0.09 22.02 -10.93
N PRO A 213 -0.10 22.82 -12.02
CA PRO A 213 0.96 22.77 -13.01
C PRO A 213 2.35 22.94 -12.39
N ALA A 214 3.26 22.03 -12.68
CA ALA A 214 4.65 22.16 -12.25
C ALA A 214 5.31 23.37 -12.94
N PRO A 215 6.21 24.13 -12.27
CA PRO A 215 6.99 25.19 -12.89
C PRO A 215 7.80 24.73 -14.11
N HIS A 216 8.32 23.51 -14.06
CA HIS A 216 9.12 22.89 -15.13
C HIS A 216 8.54 21.51 -15.50
N PRO A 217 7.40 21.46 -16.20
CA PRO A 217 6.74 20.20 -16.51
C PRO A 217 7.51 19.42 -17.59
N PHE A 218 7.52 18.09 -17.46
CA PHE A 218 8.10 17.17 -18.44
C PHE A 218 7.38 15.83 -18.40
N ALA A 219 7.22 15.19 -19.56
CA ALA A 219 6.67 13.85 -19.72
C ALA A 219 7.62 12.91 -20.49
N SER A 220 8.82 13.38 -20.83
CA SER A 220 9.85 12.62 -21.55
C SER A 220 11.25 13.10 -21.18
N GLY A 221 12.26 12.26 -21.42
CA GLY A 221 13.66 12.63 -21.22
C GLY A 221 14.09 13.83 -22.07
N ALA A 222 13.59 13.95 -23.30
CA ALA A 222 13.88 15.10 -24.17
C ALA A 222 13.33 16.41 -23.60
N GLN A 223 12.09 16.39 -23.08
CA GLN A 223 11.50 17.56 -22.42
C GLN A 223 12.24 17.91 -21.12
N LEU A 224 12.64 16.92 -20.31
CA LEU A 224 13.42 17.16 -19.10
C LEU A 224 14.74 17.89 -19.42
N LEU A 225 15.47 17.44 -20.43
CA LEU A 225 16.72 18.07 -20.86
C LEU A 225 16.49 19.50 -21.39
N ALA A 226 15.45 19.69 -22.20
CA ALA A 226 15.10 21.02 -22.70
C ALA A 226 14.73 22.01 -21.57
N GLN A 227 14.03 21.53 -20.53
CA GLN A 227 13.70 22.35 -19.36
C GLN A 227 14.94 22.69 -18.51
N CYS A 228 15.89 21.76 -18.37
CA CYS A 228 17.18 22.02 -17.71
C CYS A 228 17.96 23.10 -18.46
N GLU A 229 18.04 22.99 -19.80
CA GLU A 229 18.73 23.97 -20.65
C GLU A 229 18.07 25.35 -20.57
N ALA A 230 16.74 25.42 -20.63
CA ALA A 230 16.00 26.69 -20.57
C ALA A 230 16.07 27.39 -19.20
N SER A 231 16.11 26.62 -18.11
CA SER A 231 16.13 27.16 -16.73
C SER A 231 17.53 27.38 -16.18
N GLY A 232 18.54 26.72 -16.76
CA GLY A 232 19.90 26.68 -16.21
C GLY A 232 20.04 25.80 -14.95
N LEU A 233 18.99 25.06 -14.58
CA LEU A 233 18.98 24.17 -13.41
C LEU A 233 19.50 22.78 -13.78
N SER A 234 20.19 22.13 -12.84
CA SER A 234 20.43 20.68 -12.92
C SER A 234 19.11 19.91 -12.79
N VAL A 235 19.12 18.62 -13.18
CA VAL A 235 17.93 17.74 -13.02
C VAL A 235 17.43 17.73 -11.57
N ALA A 236 18.33 17.68 -10.59
CA ALA A 236 17.96 17.65 -9.17
C ALA A 236 17.33 18.97 -8.71
N GLU A 237 17.89 20.11 -9.13
CA GLU A 237 17.34 21.43 -8.81
C GLU A 237 15.99 21.66 -9.49
N LEU A 238 15.83 21.20 -10.74
CA LEU A 238 14.58 21.27 -11.49
C LEU A 238 13.48 20.45 -10.82
N VAL A 239 13.77 19.19 -10.46
CA VAL A 239 12.81 18.33 -9.75
C VAL A 239 12.48 18.90 -8.37
N ARG A 240 13.47 19.45 -7.65
CA ARG A 240 13.24 20.15 -6.38
C ARG A 240 12.34 21.38 -6.56
N ALA A 241 12.55 22.19 -7.60
CA ALA A 241 11.70 23.35 -7.88
C ALA A 241 10.25 22.93 -8.15
N ASN A 242 10.03 21.80 -8.83
CA ASN A 242 8.69 21.24 -9.02
C ASN A 242 8.05 20.80 -7.70
N GLU A 243 8.77 20.04 -6.86
CA GLU A 243 8.29 19.62 -5.54
C GLU A 243 7.96 20.80 -4.61
N GLU A 244 8.84 21.82 -4.59
CA GLU A 244 8.70 23.00 -3.75
C GLU A 244 7.56 23.92 -4.19
N ALA A 245 7.02 23.73 -5.42
CA ALA A 245 5.85 24.46 -5.89
C ALA A 245 4.54 24.02 -5.22
N VAL A 246 4.50 22.77 -4.72
CA VAL A 246 3.30 22.16 -4.13
C VAL A 246 3.49 21.82 -2.64
N ARG A 247 4.71 21.91 -2.12
CA ARG A 247 5.05 21.58 -0.73
C ARG A 247 6.15 22.52 -0.19
N PRO A 248 6.17 22.83 1.12
CA PRO A 248 7.27 23.61 1.71
C PRO A 248 8.61 22.87 1.64
N ARG A 249 9.70 23.63 1.45
CA ARG A 249 11.08 23.11 1.43
C ARG A 249 11.42 22.26 2.66
N ASP A 250 11.02 22.70 3.85
CA ASP A 250 11.32 21.97 5.10
C ASP A 250 10.63 20.60 5.13
N THR A 251 9.39 20.52 4.64
CA THR A 251 8.66 19.25 4.50
C THR A 251 9.34 18.31 3.51
N LEU A 252 9.79 18.84 2.36
CA LEU A 252 10.53 18.05 1.38
C LEU A 252 11.85 17.53 1.95
N ASN A 253 12.63 18.38 2.61
CA ASN A 253 13.90 17.99 3.23
C ASN A 253 13.71 16.92 4.30
N ALA A 254 12.78 17.14 5.23
CA ALA A 254 12.49 16.18 6.29
C ALA A 254 12.06 14.82 5.74
N TYR A 255 11.33 14.79 4.62
CA TYR A 255 10.96 13.54 3.96
C TYR A 255 12.15 12.84 3.31
N LEU A 256 12.99 13.57 2.58
CA LEU A 256 14.20 13.02 1.96
C LEU A 256 15.17 12.47 3.02
N ASP A 257 15.34 13.18 4.13
CA ASP A 257 16.15 12.75 5.28
C ASP A 257 15.56 11.46 5.88
N ARG A 258 14.24 11.43 6.11
CA ARG A 258 13.56 10.22 6.61
C ARG A 258 13.75 9.02 5.69
N ILE A 259 13.70 9.21 4.38
CA ILE A 259 13.95 8.14 3.40
C ILE A 259 15.39 7.66 3.49
N ALA A 260 16.36 8.58 3.53
CA ALA A 260 17.77 8.25 3.63
C ALA A 260 18.07 7.48 4.92
N ASP A 261 17.60 7.98 6.07
CA ASP A 261 17.76 7.34 7.37
C ASP A 261 17.16 5.93 7.36
N THR A 262 15.94 5.77 6.83
CA THR A 262 15.29 4.45 6.72
C THR A 262 16.08 3.49 5.83
N MET A 263 16.69 3.98 4.74
CA MET A 263 17.55 3.16 3.87
C MET A 263 18.81 2.72 4.61
N PHE A 264 19.47 3.62 5.35
CA PHE A 264 20.65 3.28 6.15
C PHE A 264 20.33 2.31 7.29
N ASP A 265 19.24 2.52 8.02
CA ASP A 265 18.75 1.60 9.05
C ASP A 265 18.47 0.20 8.46
N CYS A 266 17.91 0.13 7.24
CA CYS A 266 17.69 -1.14 6.54
C CYS A 266 18.99 -1.84 6.17
N VAL A 267 20.02 -1.09 5.76
CA VAL A 267 21.36 -1.63 5.49
C VAL A 267 21.98 -2.18 6.78
N ASP A 268 21.91 -1.43 7.88
CA ASP A 268 22.44 -1.84 9.19
C ASP A 268 21.72 -3.10 9.72
N ALA A 269 20.39 -3.14 9.59
CA ALA A 269 19.61 -4.33 9.94
C ALA A 269 20.00 -5.53 9.07
N GLY A 270 20.18 -5.33 7.76
CA GLY A 270 20.57 -6.37 6.81
C GLY A 270 21.98 -6.93 7.08
N THR A 271 22.93 -6.07 7.41
CA THR A 271 24.33 -6.44 7.75
C THR A 271 24.45 -7.04 9.15
N SER A 272 23.49 -6.80 10.05
CA SER A 272 23.46 -7.42 11.38
C SER A 272 22.70 -8.76 11.42
N ALA A 273 21.77 -8.98 10.49
CA ALA A 273 20.91 -10.16 10.46
C ALA A 273 21.67 -11.44 10.04
N ALA A 274 21.31 -12.56 10.68
CA ALA A 274 21.80 -13.90 10.34
C ALA A 274 20.63 -14.87 10.08
N GLY A 275 20.96 -16.07 9.62
CA GLY A 275 19.99 -17.14 9.39
C GLY A 275 19.62 -17.32 7.92
N ILE A 276 18.52 -18.04 7.68
CA ILE A 276 18.01 -18.41 6.36
C ILE A 276 16.85 -17.48 5.99
N LEU A 277 16.77 -17.09 4.71
CA LEU A 277 15.65 -16.32 4.19
C LEU A 277 14.36 -17.15 4.23
N PRO A 278 13.21 -16.55 4.57
CA PRO A 278 11.93 -17.22 4.48
C PRO A 278 11.59 -17.57 3.02
N GLY A 279 10.69 -18.53 2.81
CA GLY A 279 10.23 -18.95 1.47
C GLY A 279 10.63 -20.36 1.04
N GLY A 280 11.31 -21.14 1.91
CA GLY A 280 11.55 -22.57 1.71
C GLY A 280 12.62 -22.91 0.66
N LEU A 281 13.44 -21.93 0.27
CA LEU A 281 14.54 -22.10 -0.69
C LEU A 281 15.91 -22.28 0.00
N ASP A 282 15.93 -22.34 1.32
CA ASP A 282 17.14 -22.52 2.15
C ASP A 282 18.30 -21.56 1.82
N VAL A 283 17.97 -20.33 1.42
CA VAL A 283 18.96 -19.32 1.03
C VAL A 283 19.54 -18.64 2.28
N PRO A 284 20.85 -18.76 2.57
CA PRO A 284 21.45 -18.09 3.71
C PRO A 284 21.60 -16.58 3.48
N ARG A 285 21.37 -15.80 4.53
CA ARG A 285 21.73 -14.37 4.56
C ARG A 285 23.24 -14.23 4.52
N ARG A 286 23.74 -13.41 3.58
CA ARG A 286 25.19 -13.25 3.34
C ARG A 286 25.79 -11.95 3.83
N ALA A 287 25.00 -10.89 3.93
CA ALA A 287 25.50 -9.52 4.15
C ALA A 287 26.36 -9.39 5.42
N ARG A 288 25.99 -10.07 6.53
CA ARG A 288 26.77 -10.06 7.77
C ARG A 288 28.20 -10.62 7.66
N ALA A 289 28.44 -11.49 6.69
CA ALA A 289 29.73 -12.17 6.55
C ALA A 289 30.67 -11.49 5.55
N LEU A 290 30.22 -10.41 4.88
CA LEU A 290 30.97 -9.63 3.90
C LEU A 290 31.49 -8.34 4.55
#